data_AF-A0A7C7EHA3-F1
#
_entry.id   AF-A0A7C7EHA3-F1
#
_cell.length_a   1.000
_cell.length_b   1.000
_cell.length_c   1.000
_cell.angle_alpha   90.00
_cell.angle_beta   90.00
_cell.angle_gamma   90.00
#
_symmetry.space_group_name_H-M   'P 1'
#
loop_
_entity.id
_entity.type
_entity.pdbx_description
1 polymer ?
#
loop_
_entity_poly.entity_id
_entity_poly.type
_entity_poly.pdbx_seq_one_letter_code
_entity_poly.pdbx_strand_id
1 'polypeptide(L)'
;MIKTTFSVNTPTTNIIIDSKAVIIDADKLEAFQDKEYFDGLCKKGCPNYNNKWACPPCSPTYSQYAKGFSTALLVSFYCNLNQFYYTKTEYMKVKASNSILKSRMDRFMRELEVKYTGKMLSNGSCRLCKPCNRKDNLPCKKPLKMRYSMEALGLNVDQISQHFLSHRLLWYKNKKAPSYSSVVSCLLTNTDFTEDEIRGQLAKLITD
;
A
#
# COMPACT_ATOMS: atom_id res chain seq x y z
N MET A 1 -6.54 -12.40 12.77
CA MET A 1 -6.90 -11.46 11.66
C MET A 1 -7.82 -10.39 12.21
N ILE A 2 -7.33 -9.16 12.21
CA ILE A 2 -8.01 -7.99 12.76
C ILE A 2 -8.83 -7.35 11.65
N LYS A 3 -10.08 -6.99 11.95
CA LYS A 3 -10.98 -6.35 10.99
C LYS A 3 -11.64 -5.14 11.64
N THR A 4 -11.83 -4.08 10.86
CA THR A 4 -12.50 -2.84 11.29
C THR A 4 -13.10 -2.17 10.07
N THR A 5 -14.23 -1.50 10.26
CA THR A 5 -14.87 -0.66 9.24
C THR A 5 -14.88 0.78 9.75
N PHE A 6 -14.52 1.72 8.91
CA PHE A 6 -14.54 3.15 9.21
C PHE A 6 -15.05 3.91 7.98
N SER A 7 -15.28 5.21 8.14
CA SER A 7 -15.92 6.02 7.12
C SER A 7 -15.11 7.29 6.85
N VAL A 8 -15.07 7.72 5.59
CA VAL A 8 -14.38 8.93 5.19
C VAL A 8 -15.36 9.88 4.54
N ASN A 9 -15.56 11.02 5.19
CA ASN A 9 -16.35 12.10 4.63
C ASN A 9 -15.65 12.70 3.40
N THR A 10 -16.33 12.64 2.27
CA THR A 10 -15.99 13.40 1.07
C THR A 10 -17.02 14.51 0.89
N PRO A 11 -16.77 15.54 0.07
CA PRO A 11 -17.76 16.59 -0.19
C PRO A 11 -19.09 16.08 -0.74
N THR A 12 -19.13 14.89 -1.32
CA THR A 12 -20.31 14.34 -2.00
C THR A 12 -21.01 13.24 -1.21
N THR A 13 -20.25 12.39 -0.53
CA THR A 13 -20.80 11.24 0.19
C THR A 13 -19.83 10.74 1.25
N ASN A 14 -20.34 9.94 2.18
CA ASN A 14 -19.50 9.21 3.12
C ASN A 14 -19.06 7.88 2.50
N ILE A 15 -17.76 7.65 2.41
CA ILE A 15 -17.19 6.42 1.85
C ILE A 15 -16.85 5.46 2.98
N ILE A 16 -17.55 4.33 3.02
CA ILE A 16 -17.28 3.22 3.94
C ILE A 16 -16.06 2.45 3.43
N ILE A 17 -15.09 2.27 4.32
CA ILE A 17 -13.84 1.56 4.09
C ILE A 17 -13.74 0.43 5.11
N ASP A 18 -13.55 -0.77 4.61
CA ASP A 18 -13.23 -1.94 5.41
C ASP A 18 -11.72 -2.13 5.46
N SER A 19 -11.24 -2.65 6.58
CA SER A 19 -9.84 -2.98 6.80
C SER A 19 -9.66 -4.42 7.27
N LYS A 20 -8.54 -5.00 6.85
CA LYS A 20 -8.02 -6.28 7.34
C LYS A 20 -6.56 -6.10 7.72
N ALA A 21 -6.15 -6.67 8.83
CA ALA A 21 -4.75 -6.69 9.23
C ALA A 21 -4.34 -8.04 9.84
N VAL A 22 -3.08 -8.40 9.66
CA VAL A 22 -2.47 -9.61 10.24
C VAL A 22 -1.01 -9.35 10.56
N ILE A 23 -0.57 -9.89 11.69
CA ILE A 23 0.82 -9.87 12.16
C ILE A 23 1.44 -11.21 11.75
N ILE A 24 2.58 -11.15 11.08
CA ILE A 24 3.34 -12.32 10.64
C ILE A 24 4.83 -12.09 10.88
N ASP A 25 5.61 -13.17 10.85
CA ASP A 25 7.06 -13.08 10.76
C ASP A 25 7.44 -12.45 9.41
N ALA A 26 8.40 -11.53 9.42
CA ALA A 26 8.79 -10.79 8.22
C ALA A 26 9.37 -11.70 7.13
N ASP A 27 10.11 -12.74 7.51
CA ASP A 27 10.71 -13.70 6.59
C ASP A 27 9.68 -14.46 5.72
N LYS A 28 8.44 -14.63 6.20
CA LYS A 28 7.35 -15.27 5.45
C LYS A 28 7.01 -14.55 4.15
N LEU A 29 7.30 -13.24 4.04
CA LEU A 29 7.08 -12.49 2.81
C LEU A 29 8.14 -12.77 1.74
N GLU A 30 9.30 -13.32 2.11
CA GLU A 30 10.36 -13.67 1.15
C GLU A 30 9.92 -14.75 0.15
N ALA A 31 9.03 -15.65 0.57
CA ALA A 31 8.45 -16.68 -0.30
C ALA A 31 7.60 -16.10 -1.45
N PHE A 32 7.20 -14.83 -1.36
CA PHE A 32 6.42 -14.12 -2.38
C PHE A 32 7.25 -13.13 -3.20
N GLN A 33 8.57 -13.13 -3.02
CA GLN A 33 9.48 -12.27 -3.74
C GLN A 33 9.85 -12.85 -5.12
N ASP A 34 9.58 -12.08 -6.17
CA ASP A 34 10.09 -12.30 -7.53
C ASP A 34 10.48 -10.95 -8.14
N LYS A 35 11.67 -10.47 -7.76
CA LYS A 35 12.13 -9.13 -8.13
C LYS A 35 12.23 -8.96 -9.64
N GLU A 36 12.74 -9.95 -10.35
CA GLU A 36 12.91 -9.89 -11.81
C GLU A 36 11.54 -9.78 -12.50
N TYR A 37 10.58 -10.61 -12.10
CA TYR A 37 9.24 -10.57 -12.68
C TYR A 37 8.54 -9.22 -12.45
N PHE A 38 8.51 -8.71 -11.22
CA PHE A 38 7.81 -7.45 -10.92
C PHE A 38 8.54 -6.22 -11.49
N ASP A 39 9.86 -6.24 -11.58
CA ASP A 39 10.60 -5.20 -12.30
C ASP A 39 10.31 -5.24 -13.80
N GLY A 40 10.18 -6.43 -14.37
CA GLY A 40 9.75 -6.65 -15.75
C GLY A 40 8.35 -6.10 -16.02
N LEU A 41 7.40 -6.32 -15.11
CA LEU A 41 6.06 -5.73 -15.19
C LEU A 41 6.09 -4.20 -15.12
N CYS A 42 6.89 -3.63 -14.20
CA CYS A 42 7.07 -2.19 -14.11
C CYS A 42 7.65 -1.62 -15.40
N LYS A 43 8.70 -2.25 -15.95
CA LYS A 43 9.36 -1.83 -17.19
C LYS A 43 8.41 -1.83 -18.38
N LYS A 44 7.52 -2.83 -18.49
CA LYS A 44 6.56 -2.97 -19.59
C LYS A 44 5.36 -2.03 -19.48
N GLY A 45 4.83 -1.82 -18.26
CA GLY A 45 3.50 -1.22 -18.08
C GLY A 45 3.43 0.04 -17.23
N CYS A 46 4.51 0.45 -16.56
CA CYS A 46 4.46 1.57 -15.60
C CYS A 46 5.25 2.79 -16.09
N PRO A 47 4.62 3.96 -16.27
CA PRO A 47 5.32 5.18 -16.68
C PRO A 47 6.31 5.71 -15.63
N ASN A 48 6.27 5.18 -14.40
CA ASN A 48 7.19 5.56 -13.33
C ASN A 48 8.48 4.73 -13.32
N TYR A 49 8.57 3.65 -14.10
CA TYR A 49 9.79 2.85 -14.19
C TYR A 49 10.99 3.74 -14.58
N ASN A 50 12.10 3.59 -13.87
CA ASN A 50 13.32 4.39 -14.00
C ASN A 50 13.17 5.92 -13.83
N ASN A 51 11.97 6.41 -13.46
CA ASN A 51 11.65 7.84 -13.36
C ASN A 51 11.49 8.33 -11.91
N LYS A 52 11.56 7.42 -10.93
CA LYS A 52 11.43 7.73 -9.50
C LYS A 52 12.43 6.93 -8.68
N TRP A 53 13.03 7.56 -7.67
CA TRP A 53 13.94 6.89 -6.73
C TRP A 53 13.28 5.74 -5.96
N ALA A 54 11.97 5.79 -5.74
CA ALA A 54 11.21 4.73 -5.06
C ALA A 54 10.75 3.59 -5.99
N CYS A 55 11.19 3.57 -7.25
CA CYS A 55 10.77 2.59 -8.25
C CYS A 55 11.98 1.82 -8.81
N PRO A 56 11.75 0.64 -9.42
CA PRO A 56 12.81 -0.05 -10.14
C PRO A 56 13.41 0.81 -11.26
N PRO A 57 14.72 0.69 -11.53
CA PRO A 57 15.67 -0.26 -10.93
C PRO A 57 16.31 0.21 -9.61
N CYS A 58 15.92 1.38 -9.07
CA CYS A 58 16.54 1.95 -7.87
C CYS A 58 16.13 1.27 -6.57
N SER A 59 15.04 0.50 -6.58
CA SER A 59 14.54 -0.21 -5.40
C SER A 59 15.30 -1.54 -5.18
N PRO A 60 15.66 -1.86 -3.94
CA PRO A 60 16.29 -3.14 -3.60
C PRO A 60 15.28 -4.29 -3.66
N THR A 61 15.75 -5.51 -3.42
CA THR A 61 14.87 -6.66 -3.12
C THR A 61 14.21 -6.49 -1.75
N TYR A 62 13.09 -7.16 -1.52
CA TYR A 62 12.45 -7.24 -0.21
C TYR A 62 13.39 -7.85 0.82
N SER A 63 14.03 -9.00 0.54
CA SER A 63 14.96 -9.65 1.48
C SER A 63 16.09 -8.70 1.93
N GLN A 64 16.65 -7.89 1.02
CA GLN A 64 17.63 -6.87 1.38
C GLN A 64 17.03 -5.75 2.22
N TYR A 65 15.82 -5.29 1.89
CA TYR A 65 15.17 -4.17 2.55
C TYR A 65 14.61 -4.51 3.94
N ALA A 66 14.20 -5.77 4.13
CA ALA A 66 13.60 -6.31 5.34
C ALA A 66 14.63 -6.89 6.32
N LYS A 67 15.90 -7.02 5.89
CA LYS A 67 16.98 -7.53 6.73
C LYS A 67 17.01 -6.84 8.09
N GLY A 68 16.96 -7.65 9.15
CA GLY A 68 17.01 -7.19 10.53
C GLY A 68 15.66 -6.78 11.12
N PHE A 69 14.55 -6.95 10.40
CA PHE A 69 13.20 -6.89 10.96
C PHE A 69 12.65 -8.29 11.18
N SER A 70 12.09 -8.55 12.37
CA SER A 70 11.47 -9.83 12.71
C SER A 70 9.98 -9.88 12.37
N THR A 71 9.29 -8.74 12.45
CA THR A 71 7.83 -8.68 12.42
C THR A 71 7.33 -7.86 11.23
N ALA A 72 6.31 -8.38 10.55
CA ALA A 72 5.58 -7.69 9.50
C ALA A 72 4.09 -7.59 9.85
N LEU A 73 3.56 -6.36 9.86
CA LEU A 73 2.12 -6.10 9.92
C LEU A 73 1.61 -5.80 8.51
N LEU A 74 0.83 -6.72 7.94
CA LEU A 74 0.12 -6.50 6.69
C LEU A 74 -1.22 -5.81 6.97
N VAL A 75 -1.53 -4.78 6.20
CA VAL A 75 -2.79 -4.03 6.30
C VAL A 75 -3.38 -3.85 4.91
N SER A 76 -4.66 -4.16 4.75
CA SER A 76 -5.43 -3.87 3.54
C SER A 76 -6.62 -2.99 3.87
N PHE A 77 -6.81 -1.93 3.09
CA PHE A 77 -8.05 -1.15 3.06
C PHE A 77 -8.78 -1.37 1.74
N TYR A 78 -10.09 -1.51 1.79
CA TYR A 78 -10.91 -1.69 0.60
C TYR A 78 -12.28 -1.04 0.73
N CYS A 79 -12.88 -0.67 -0.40
CA CYS A 79 -14.22 -0.10 -0.44
C CYS A 79 -14.95 -0.48 -1.73
N ASN A 80 -16.27 -0.61 -1.65
CA ASN A 80 -17.11 -0.90 -2.80
C ASN A 80 -17.12 0.30 -3.77
N LEU A 81 -16.99 0.04 -5.07
CA LEU A 81 -16.98 1.09 -6.10
C LEU A 81 -18.36 1.64 -6.44
N ASN A 82 -19.45 0.99 -6.02
CA ASN A 82 -20.81 1.54 -6.13
C ASN A 82 -21.00 2.84 -5.32
N GLN A 83 -20.22 3.05 -4.26
CA GLN A 83 -20.20 4.27 -3.46
C GLN A 83 -19.74 5.51 -4.25
N PHE A 84 -19.10 5.29 -5.41
CA PHE A 84 -18.61 6.33 -6.32
C PHE A 84 -19.58 6.60 -7.48
N TYR A 85 -20.89 6.47 -7.23
CA TYR A 85 -21.97 6.64 -8.23
C TYR A 85 -21.97 8.03 -8.89
N TYR A 86 -21.43 9.04 -8.20
CA TYR A 86 -21.34 10.43 -8.67
C TYR A 86 -20.23 10.66 -9.71
N THR A 87 -19.36 9.69 -9.96
CA THR A 87 -18.26 9.84 -10.92
C THR A 87 -18.74 9.55 -12.35
N LYS A 88 -18.20 10.29 -13.33
CA LYS A 88 -18.67 10.25 -14.73
C LYS A 88 -18.31 8.97 -15.48
N THR A 89 -17.28 8.25 -15.05
CA THR A 89 -16.77 7.07 -15.76
C THR A 89 -16.28 6.01 -14.77
N GLU A 90 -16.29 4.75 -15.23
CA GLU A 90 -15.74 3.61 -14.49
C GLU A 90 -14.27 3.81 -14.08
N TYR A 91 -13.47 4.42 -14.95
CA TYR A 91 -12.08 4.74 -14.63
C TYR A 91 -11.97 5.80 -13.52
N MET A 92 -12.88 6.78 -13.50
CA MET A 92 -12.91 7.79 -12.43
C MET A 92 -13.30 7.19 -11.08
N LYS A 93 -14.18 6.16 -11.02
CA LYS A 93 -14.45 5.40 -9.79
C LYS A 93 -13.16 4.81 -9.21
N VAL A 94 -12.37 4.15 -10.06
CA VAL A 94 -11.09 3.54 -9.67
C VAL A 94 -10.07 4.60 -9.24
N LYS A 95 -10.00 5.73 -9.95
CA LYS A 95 -9.08 6.83 -9.61
C LYS A 95 -9.44 7.48 -8.28
N ALA A 96 -10.73 7.78 -8.05
CA ALA A 96 -11.22 8.42 -6.84
C ALA A 96 -11.03 7.52 -5.61
N SER A 97 -11.47 6.26 -5.70
CA SER A 97 -11.29 5.26 -4.64
C SER A 97 -9.81 5.06 -4.29
N ASN A 98 -8.93 4.89 -5.30
CA ASN A 98 -7.49 4.76 -5.07
C ASN A 98 -6.91 6.01 -4.40
N SER A 99 -7.36 7.21 -4.76
CA SER A 99 -6.87 8.43 -4.10
C SER A 99 -7.22 8.44 -2.61
N ILE A 100 -8.46 8.09 -2.25
CA ILE A 100 -8.94 8.06 -0.87
C ILE A 100 -8.22 6.96 -0.08
N LEU A 101 -8.27 5.72 -0.57
CA LEU A 101 -7.68 4.56 0.09
C LEU A 101 -6.18 4.75 0.32
N LYS A 102 -5.44 5.20 -0.71
CA LYS A 102 -3.99 5.40 -0.58
C LYS A 102 -3.64 6.54 0.37
N SER A 103 -4.41 7.62 0.38
CA SER A 103 -4.17 8.73 1.32
C SER A 103 -4.39 8.30 2.77
N ARG A 104 -5.48 7.55 3.03
CA ARG A 104 -5.80 7.07 4.39
C ARG A 104 -4.81 6.01 4.85
N MET A 105 -4.47 5.07 3.98
CA MET A 105 -3.43 4.07 4.25
C MET A 105 -2.07 4.72 4.51
N ASP A 106 -1.63 5.67 3.67
CA ASP A 106 -0.33 6.35 3.87
C ASP A 106 -0.30 7.10 5.21
N ARG A 107 -1.38 7.77 5.63
CA ARG A 107 -1.44 8.44 6.93
C ARG A 107 -1.33 7.43 8.08
N PHE A 108 -2.18 6.42 8.05
CA PHE A 108 -2.22 5.36 9.07
C PHE A 108 -0.85 4.68 9.23
N MET A 109 -0.25 4.24 8.12
CA MET A 109 1.03 3.53 8.15
C MET A 109 2.20 4.42 8.59
N ARG A 110 2.13 5.75 8.39
CA ARG A 110 3.14 6.68 8.93
C ARG A 110 3.06 6.84 10.43
N GLU A 111 1.84 6.89 10.98
CA GLU A 111 1.64 6.92 12.42
C GLU A 111 2.18 5.63 13.06
N LEU A 112 1.90 4.47 12.45
CA LEU A 112 2.45 3.20 12.92
C LEU A 112 3.96 3.11 12.78
N GLU A 113 4.51 3.62 11.68
CA GLU A 113 5.96 3.65 11.45
C GLU A 113 6.71 4.40 12.56
N VAL A 114 6.17 5.53 13.00
CA VAL A 114 6.73 6.29 14.13
C VAL A 114 6.49 5.56 15.45
N LYS A 115 5.25 5.14 15.70
CA LYS A 115 4.84 4.53 16.98
C LYS A 115 5.60 3.25 17.29
N TYR A 116 5.80 2.40 16.29
CA TYR A 116 6.43 1.09 16.43
C TYR A 116 7.85 1.06 15.88
N THR A 117 8.54 2.21 15.79
CA THR A 117 9.94 2.34 15.34
C THR A 117 10.25 1.46 14.12
N GLY A 118 9.35 1.50 13.14
CA GLY A 118 9.33 0.56 12.03
C GLY A 118 9.71 1.19 10.71
N LYS A 119 9.43 0.45 9.64
CA LYS A 119 9.61 0.89 8.26
C LYS A 119 8.46 0.42 7.41
N MET A 120 7.66 1.36 6.90
CA MET A 120 6.51 1.03 6.06
C MET A 120 6.90 0.77 4.60
N LEU A 121 6.15 -0.09 3.93
CA LEU A 121 6.17 -0.33 2.49
C LEU A 121 4.89 0.27 1.90
N SER A 122 5.02 1.20 0.96
CA SER A 122 3.88 1.94 0.42
C SER A 122 3.00 1.13 -0.53
N ASN A 123 1.80 1.63 -0.81
CA ASN A 123 0.80 1.04 -1.72
C ASN A 123 0.91 1.57 -3.18
N GLY A 124 2.13 1.74 -3.66
CA GLY A 124 2.45 2.19 -5.02
C GLY A 124 3.48 3.31 -5.07
N SER A 125 3.59 3.98 -6.23
CA SER A 125 4.69 4.91 -6.51
C SER A 125 4.68 6.14 -5.59
N CYS A 126 5.87 6.58 -5.17
CA CYS A 126 6.07 7.79 -4.38
C CYS A 126 5.43 9.04 -5.01
N ARG A 127 4.79 9.88 -4.18
CA ARG A 127 4.09 11.13 -4.57
C ARG A 127 4.64 12.39 -3.87
N LEU A 128 5.80 12.29 -3.22
CA LEU A 128 6.33 13.37 -2.36
C LEU A 128 6.92 14.57 -3.10
N CYS A 129 7.08 14.50 -4.42
CA CYS A 129 7.59 15.58 -5.25
C CYS A 129 7.09 15.48 -6.70
N LYS A 130 7.07 16.62 -7.41
CA LYS A 130 6.71 16.72 -8.82
C LYS A 130 7.55 17.82 -9.50
N PRO A 131 8.36 17.53 -10.54
CA PRO A 131 8.82 16.19 -10.94
C PRO A 131 9.74 15.55 -9.88
N CYS A 132 10.02 14.25 -10.03
CA CYS A 132 11.02 13.55 -9.21
C CYS A 132 12.43 13.83 -9.75
N ASN A 133 13.37 14.18 -8.86
CA ASN A 133 14.78 14.45 -9.17
C ASN A 133 15.52 13.29 -9.85
N ARG A 134 14.99 12.06 -9.74
CA ARG A 134 15.55 10.91 -10.47
C ARG A 134 15.62 11.16 -11.98
N LYS A 135 14.66 11.90 -12.54
CA LYS A 135 14.63 12.24 -13.98
C LYS A 135 15.87 13.02 -14.43
N ASP A 136 16.40 13.85 -13.53
CA ASP A 136 17.56 14.70 -13.77
C ASP A 136 18.84 14.10 -13.14
N ASN A 137 18.79 12.82 -12.70
CA ASN A 137 19.86 12.14 -11.96
C ASN A 137 20.31 12.88 -10.67
N LEU A 138 19.45 13.72 -10.10
CA LEU A 138 19.73 14.45 -8.86
C LEU A 138 19.30 13.65 -7.62
N PRO A 139 19.90 13.90 -6.44
CA PRO A 139 19.50 13.27 -5.19
C PRO A 139 18.00 13.43 -4.88
N CYS A 140 17.43 12.46 -4.17
CA CYS A 140 16.02 12.53 -3.76
C CYS A 140 15.74 13.80 -2.93
N LYS A 141 14.66 14.52 -3.24
CA LYS A 141 14.25 15.73 -2.49
C LYS A 141 13.77 15.42 -1.07
N LYS A 142 13.39 14.17 -0.80
CA LYS A 142 12.75 13.72 0.47
C LYS A 142 13.26 12.33 0.88
N PRO A 143 14.59 12.13 1.04
CA PRO A 143 15.19 10.81 1.20
C PRO A 143 14.68 10.10 2.47
N LEU A 144 14.58 10.82 3.58
CA LEU A 144 14.11 10.26 4.87
C LEU A 144 12.63 9.87 4.88
N LYS A 145 11.81 10.50 4.03
CA LYS A 145 10.36 10.22 3.92
C LYS A 145 10.04 9.22 2.80
N MET A 146 10.93 9.02 1.83
CA MET A 146 10.69 8.12 0.72
C MET A 146 10.51 6.68 1.22
N ARG A 147 9.53 5.95 0.65
CA ARG A 147 9.33 4.52 0.87
C ARG A 147 9.13 3.81 -0.46
N TYR A 148 9.56 2.56 -0.52
CA TYR A 148 9.32 1.67 -1.66
C TYR A 148 7.94 1.05 -1.53
N SER A 149 7.29 0.79 -2.68
CA SER A 149 6.09 -0.05 -2.65
C SER A 149 6.46 -1.52 -2.49
N MET A 150 5.49 -2.33 -2.08
CA MET A 150 5.70 -3.78 -1.99
C MET A 150 6.14 -4.37 -3.34
N GLU A 151 5.49 -3.99 -4.45
CA GLU A 151 5.85 -4.44 -5.80
C GLU A 151 7.22 -3.93 -6.23
N ALA A 152 7.60 -2.70 -5.85
CA ALA A 152 8.91 -2.17 -6.17
C ALA A 152 10.04 -2.98 -5.49
N LEU A 153 9.75 -3.62 -4.36
CA LEU A 153 10.67 -4.54 -3.68
C LEU A 153 10.61 -5.97 -4.25
N GLY A 154 9.74 -6.23 -5.23
CA GLY A 154 9.59 -7.53 -5.85
C GLY A 154 8.53 -8.42 -5.21
N LEU A 155 7.67 -7.91 -4.33
CA LEU A 155 6.65 -8.74 -3.68
C LEU A 155 5.41 -8.94 -4.56
N ASN A 156 4.91 -10.17 -4.60
CA ASN A 156 3.62 -10.52 -5.18
C ASN A 156 2.46 -10.14 -4.25
N VAL A 157 2.01 -8.88 -4.36
CA VAL A 157 0.95 -8.34 -3.49
C VAL A 157 -0.38 -9.06 -3.66
N ASP A 158 -0.70 -9.57 -4.85
CA ASP A 158 -1.92 -10.33 -5.11
C ASP A 158 -1.92 -11.65 -4.33
N GLN A 159 -0.84 -12.43 -4.43
CA GLN A 159 -0.69 -13.68 -3.68
C GLN A 159 -0.60 -13.44 -2.18
N ILE A 160 0.14 -12.42 -1.72
CA ILE A 160 0.23 -12.05 -0.30
C ILE A 160 -1.15 -11.71 0.25
N SER A 161 -1.93 -10.90 -0.48
CA SER A 161 -3.28 -10.51 -0.05
C SER A 161 -4.22 -11.70 0.02
N GLN A 162 -4.17 -12.59 -0.98
CA GLN A 162 -4.99 -13.79 -1.01
C GLN A 162 -4.60 -14.77 0.12
N HIS A 163 -3.31 -14.96 0.36
CA HIS A 163 -2.78 -15.92 1.32
C HIS A 163 -2.99 -15.48 2.77
N PHE A 164 -2.52 -14.29 3.14
CA PHE A 164 -2.51 -13.83 4.54
C PHE A 164 -3.78 -13.07 4.94
N LEU A 165 -4.43 -12.39 4.00
CA LEU A 165 -5.60 -11.55 4.28
C LEU A 165 -6.91 -12.16 3.78
N SER A 166 -6.86 -13.33 3.15
CA SER A 166 -8.01 -13.97 2.48
C SER A 166 -8.79 -12.94 1.66
N HIS A 167 -8.04 -12.16 0.86
CA HIS A 167 -8.56 -11.01 0.14
C HIS A 167 -8.03 -11.00 -1.28
N ARG A 168 -8.94 -11.04 -2.26
CA ARG A 168 -8.58 -11.01 -3.68
C ARG A 168 -8.40 -9.56 -4.13
N LEU A 169 -7.36 -9.27 -4.90
CA LEU A 169 -7.24 -7.96 -5.54
C LEU A 169 -7.99 -7.96 -6.87
N LEU A 170 -8.76 -6.91 -7.11
CA LEU A 170 -9.50 -6.73 -8.35
C LEU A 170 -8.97 -5.53 -9.12
N TRP A 171 -8.96 -5.66 -10.45
CA TRP A 171 -8.34 -4.70 -11.34
C TRP A 171 -9.35 -4.16 -12.35
N TYR A 172 -9.15 -2.91 -12.75
CA TYR A 172 -9.86 -2.34 -13.88
C TYR A 172 -9.53 -3.12 -15.15
N LYS A 173 -10.56 -3.62 -15.85
CA LYS A 173 -10.38 -4.43 -17.06
C LYS A 173 -11.54 -4.19 -18.01
N ASN A 174 -11.26 -4.19 -19.33
CA ASN A 174 -12.27 -4.06 -20.38
C ASN A 174 -13.22 -2.86 -20.18
N LYS A 175 -12.64 -1.72 -19.81
CA LYS A 175 -13.33 -0.46 -19.51
C LYS A 175 -14.33 -0.50 -18.32
N LYS A 176 -14.33 -1.56 -17.52
CA LYS A 176 -15.23 -1.74 -16.37
C LYS A 176 -14.48 -1.63 -15.05
N ALA A 177 -15.09 -0.95 -14.08
CA ALA A 177 -14.58 -0.94 -12.72
C ALA A 177 -14.86 -2.29 -12.04
N PRO A 178 -13.98 -2.77 -11.16
CA PRO A 178 -14.27 -3.92 -10.32
C PRO A 178 -15.38 -3.61 -9.30
N SER A 179 -15.88 -4.61 -8.59
CA SER A 179 -16.88 -4.40 -7.52
C SER A 179 -16.32 -3.61 -6.34
N TYR A 180 -15.02 -3.73 -6.06
CA TYR A 180 -14.32 -2.96 -5.02
C TYR A 180 -12.91 -2.61 -5.45
N SER A 181 -12.33 -1.58 -4.83
CA SER A 181 -10.90 -1.28 -4.90
C SER A 181 -10.22 -1.64 -3.59
N SER A 182 -8.92 -1.91 -3.63
CA SER A 182 -8.13 -2.30 -2.47
C SER A 182 -6.72 -1.73 -2.54
N VAL A 183 -6.15 -1.44 -1.38
CA VAL A 183 -4.74 -1.08 -1.21
C VAL A 183 -4.15 -1.92 -0.10
N VAL A 184 -2.95 -2.44 -0.31
CA VAL A 184 -2.22 -3.24 0.69
C VAL A 184 -0.92 -2.51 1.03
N SER A 185 -0.56 -2.54 2.30
CA SER A 185 0.69 -1.98 2.83
C SER A 185 1.26 -2.92 3.89
N CYS A 186 2.53 -2.72 4.22
CA CYS A 186 3.22 -3.51 5.22
C CYS A 186 4.03 -2.58 6.14
N LEU A 187 4.05 -2.85 7.43
CA LEU A 187 5.00 -2.26 8.38
C LEU A 187 5.97 -3.35 8.82
N LEU A 188 7.27 -3.10 8.64
CA LEU A 188 8.33 -3.94 9.21
C LEU A 188 8.80 -3.34 10.52
N THR A 189 8.97 -4.14 11.57
CA THR A 189 9.51 -3.68 12.86
C THR A 189 10.11 -4.83 13.69
N ASN A 190 10.83 -4.46 14.75
CA ASN A 190 11.23 -5.33 15.85
C ASN A 190 10.50 -4.96 17.17
N THR A 191 9.62 -3.95 17.13
CA THR A 191 8.77 -3.63 18.28
C THR A 191 7.63 -4.63 18.33
N ASP A 192 7.50 -5.31 19.46
CA ASP A 192 6.36 -6.18 19.72
C ASP A 192 5.09 -5.35 19.90
N PHE A 193 4.01 -5.81 19.30
CA PHE A 193 2.67 -5.31 19.55
C PHE A 193 1.64 -6.43 19.38
N THR A 194 0.57 -6.32 20.14
CA THR A 194 -0.53 -7.29 20.16
C THR A 194 -1.58 -7.00 19.09
N GLU A 195 -2.43 -7.99 18.79
CA GLU A 195 -3.59 -7.75 17.92
C GLU A 195 -4.52 -6.67 18.48
N ASP A 196 -4.64 -6.54 19.81
CA ASP A 196 -5.49 -5.55 20.47
C ASP A 196 -4.95 -4.13 20.35
N GLU A 197 -3.63 -3.94 20.40
CA GLU A 197 -3.03 -2.62 20.17
C GLU A 197 -3.25 -2.13 18.73
N ILE A 198 -3.15 -3.04 17.76
CA ILE A 198 -3.43 -2.74 16.34
C ILE A 198 -4.92 -2.50 16.13
N ARG A 199 -5.80 -3.26 16.78
CA ARG A 199 -7.24 -3.00 16.79
C ARG A 199 -7.53 -1.61 17.35
N GLY A 200 -6.86 -1.21 18.43
CA GLY A 200 -6.94 0.13 19.00
C GLY A 200 -6.45 1.22 18.04
N GLN A 201 -5.40 0.97 17.24
CA GLN A 201 -4.99 1.93 16.21
C GLN A 201 -5.99 2.05 15.07
N LEU A 202 -6.56 0.92 14.61
CA LEU A 202 -7.60 0.93 13.58
C LEU A 202 -8.89 1.60 14.06
N ALA A 203 -9.25 1.46 15.33
CA ALA A 203 -10.43 2.09 15.91
C ALA A 203 -10.36 3.62 15.89
N LYS A 204 -9.16 4.22 15.97
CA LYS A 204 -8.99 5.67 15.85
C LYS A 204 -9.42 6.21 14.48
N LEU A 205 -9.35 5.38 13.43
CA LEU A 205 -9.81 5.76 12.09
C LEU A 205 -11.34 5.95 12.03
N ILE A 206 -12.10 5.42 12.99
CA ILE A 206 -13.56 5.59 13.08
C ILE A 206 -13.89 7.01 13.56
N THR A 207 -13.03 7.58 14.40
CA THR A 207 -13.22 8.90 15.02
C THR A 207 -12.59 10.05 14.23
N ASP A 208 -11.93 9.76 13.10
CA ASP A 208 -11.07 10.68 12.31
C ASP A 208 -11.66 11.19 10.97
#